data_AF-A0A654B3U5-F1
#
_entry.id   AF-A0A654B3U5-F1
#
_cell.length_a   1.000
_cell.length_b   1.000
_cell.length_c   1.000
_cell.angle_alpha   90.00
_cell.angle_beta   90.00
_cell.angle_gamma   90.00
#
_symmetry.space_group_name_H-M   'P 1'
#
loop_
_entity.id
_entity.type
_entity.pdbx_description
1 polymer ?
#
loop_
_entity_poly.entity_id
_entity_poly.type
_entity_poly.pdbx_seq_one_letter_code
_entity_poly.pdbx_strand_id
1 'polypeptide(L)'
;MYGSKYFSNHINADQVVAMINMEMIGKDSKFGPNTVYITGYDQSNLGELMQENLKNTNFRFYPDPYTKQNLFYRSDNAVLAAKGVPAHSFSTSQMDKDEYYHTVKDEVSTLNVQNIISSIEAIAIGTSGIVTGKQTPSRVEKLKD
;
A
#
# COMPACT_ATOMS: atom_id res chain seq x y z
N MET A 1 -4.84 -3.15 15.29
CA MET A 1 -5.83 -3.34 14.21
C MET A 1 -7.23 -3.66 14.75
N TYR A 2 -7.86 -2.77 15.53
CA TYR A 2 -9.23 -2.99 16.03
C TYR A 2 -10.30 -2.57 15.01
N GLY A 3 -10.13 -1.39 14.40
CA GLY A 3 -11.07 -0.84 13.41
C GLY A 3 -11.14 -1.67 12.13
N SER A 4 -9.99 -2.01 11.52
CA SER A 4 -9.91 -2.88 10.36
C SER A 4 -10.50 -4.27 10.61
N LYS A 5 -10.29 -4.83 11.81
CA LYS A 5 -10.93 -6.09 12.21
C LYS A 5 -12.44 -5.98 12.28
N TYR A 6 -12.96 -4.93 12.90
CA TYR A 6 -14.40 -4.68 12.92
C TYR A 6 -14.94 -4.53 11.51
N PHE A 7 -14.41 -3.61 10.71
CA PHE A 7 -14.86 -3.36 9.33
C PHE A 7 -14.86 -4.65 8.48
N SER A 8 -13.74 -5.37 8.46
CA SER A 8 -13.59 -6.59 7.66
C SER A 8 -14.59 -7.68 8.04
N ASN A 9 -15.01 -7.74 9.31
CA ASN A 9 -15.98 -8.72 9.81
C ASN A 9 -17.44 -8.34 9.54
N HIS A 10 -17.71 -7.10 9.14
CA HIS A 10 -19.06 -6.59 8.90
C HIS A 10 -19.33 -6.27 7.42
N ILE A 11 -18.46 -6.69 6.51
CA ILE A 11 -18.65 -6.56 5.06
C ILE A 11 -18.51 -7.92 4.36
N ASN A 12 -19.07 -8.02 3.15
CA ASN A 12 -18.79 -9.15 2.28
C ASN A 12 -17.46 -8.96 1.54
N ALA A 13 -16.39 -9.60 2.03
CA ALA A 13 -15.05 -9.54 1.41
C ALA A 13 -15.01 -10.09 -0.03
N ASP A 14 -15.95 -10.95 -0.42
CA ASP A 14 -16.01 -11.45 -1.80
C ASP A 14 -16.49 -10.39 -2.80
N GLN A 15 -17.12 -9.31 -2.32
CA GLN A 15 -17.53 -8.16 -3.15
C GLN A 15 -16.48 -7.04 -3.20
N VAL A 16 -15.37 -7.15 -2.44
CA VAL A 16 -14.30 -6.16 -2.45
C VAL A 16 -13.29 -6.52 -3.53
N VAL A 17 -13.21 -5.68 -4.57
CA VAL A 17 -12.30 -5.87 -5.72
C VAL A 17 -10.83 -5.66 -5.33
N ALA A 18 -10.55 -4.62 -4.55
CA ALA A 18 -9.23 -4.29 -4.05
C ALA A 18 -9.34 -3.38 -2.82
N MET A 19 -8.30 -3.35 -1.99
CA MET A 19 -8.14 -2.39 -0.91
C MET A 19 -6.76 -1.77 -0.98
N ILE A 20 -6.74 -0.45 -1.10
CA ILE A 20 -5.51 0.35 -1.17
C ILE A 20 -5.35 1.02 0.19
N ASN A 21 -4.39 0.54 0.98
CA ASN A 21 -4.04 1.16 2.23
C ASN A 21 -2.87 2.12 2.00
N MET A 22 -3.00 3.38 2.40
CA MET A 22 -1.92 4.37 2.33
C MET A 22 -1.40 4.59 3.74
N GLU A 23 -0.16 4.22 3.99
CA GLU A 23 0.40 4.21 5.34
C GLU A 23 1.83 4.73 5.36
N MET A 24 2.13 5.63 6.30
CA MET A 24 3.45 6.23 6.46
C MET A 24 4.02 6.76 5.12
N ILE A 25 3.22 7.59 4.44
CA ILE A 25 3.69 8.40 3.32
C ILE A 25 4.15 9.75 3.88
N GLY A 26 5.33 10.21 3.51
CA GLY A 26 5.85 11.45 4.08
C GLY A 26 7.33 11.71 3.88
N LYS A 27 8.13 10.67 3.71
CA LYS A 27 9.57 10.76 3.41
C LYS A 27 9.82 10.12 2.05
N ASP A 28 10.98 10.32 1.45
CA ASP A 28 11.31 9.56 0.23
C ASP A 28 11.43 8.08 0.58
N SER A 29 11.04 7.20 -0.33
CA SER A 29 11.21 5.76 -0.09
C SER A 29 12.69 5.36 -0.16
N LYS A 30 13.00 4.12 0.23
CA LYS A 30 14.36 3.56 0.08
C LYS A 30 14.85 3.55 -1.38
N PHE A 31 13.92 3.58 -2.33
CA PHE A 31 14.21 3.64 -3.77
C PHE A 31 14.34 5.07 -4.31
N GLY A 32 14.20 6.09 -3.46
CA GLY A 32 14.34 7.50 -3.80
C GLY A 32 13.00 8.21 -4.06
N PRO A 33 13.05 9.47 -4.53
CA PRO A 33 11.86 10.26 -4.85
C PRO A 33 11.00 9.63 -5.95
N ASN A 34 9.70 9.92 -5.97
CA ASN A 34 8.72 9.39 -6.94
C ASN A 34 8.59 7.87 -6.91
N THR A 35 8.74 7.28 -5.73
CA THR A 35 8.59 5.85 -5.53
C THR A 35 7.81 5.57 -4.25
N VAL A 36 7.03 4.50 -4.28
CA VAL A 36 6.44 3.87 -3.08
C VAL A 36 6.77 2.38 -3.15
N TYR A 37 6.86 1.73 -1.99
CA TYR A 37 6.85 0.28 -1.94
C TYR A 37 5.48 -0.23 -1.51
N ILE A 38 5.15 -1.43 -1.97
CA ILE A 38 3.90 -2.11 -1.69
C ILE A 38 4.21 -3.35 -0.84
N THR A 39 3.60 -3.44 0.34
CA THR A 39 3.70 -4.62 1.18
C THR A 39 2.90 -5.76 0.57
N GLY A 40 3.44 -6.99 0.60
CA GLY A 40 2.78 -8.13 -0.04
C GLY A 40 2.68 -7.99 -1.57
N TYR A 41 3.62 -7.28 -2.21
CA TYR A 41 3.64 -7.04 -3.65
C TYR A 41 3.40 -8.33 -4.46
N ASP A 42 3.99 -9.45 -4.06
CA ASP A 42 3.89 -10.73 -4.76
C ASP A 42 2.65 -11.56 -4.37
N GLN A 43 1.80 -11.07 -3.47
CA GLN A 43 0.58 -11.77 -3.01
C GLN A 43 -0.60 -11.59 -3.99
N SER A 44 -0.51 -10.63 -4.91
CA SER A 44 -1.42 -10.48 -6.04
C SER A 44 -0.78 -9.62 -7.14
N ASN A 45 -1.38 -9.58 -8.33
CA ASN A 45 -0.92 -8.71 -9.42
C ASN A 45 -1.41 -7.24 -9.29
N LEU A 46 -1.91 -6.81 -8.13
CA LEU A 46 -2.46 -5.46 -7.92
C LEU A 46 -1.42 -4.37 -8.22
N GLY A 47 -0.19 -4.51 -7.69
CA GLY A 47 0.88 -3.55 -7.90
C GLY A 47 1.28 -3.42 -9.36
N GLU A 48 1.36 -4.54 -10.07
CA GLU A 48 1.71 -4.61 -11.50
C GLU A 48 0.66 -3.89 -12.37
N LEU A 49 -0.63 -4.21 -12.17
CA LEU A 49 -1.73 -3.58 -12.89
C LEU A 49 -1.78 -2.06 -12.67
N MET A 50 -1.54 -1.62 -11.43
CA MET A 50 -1.49 -0.19 -11.15
C MET A 50 -0.26 0.48 -11.78
N GLN A 51 0.88 -0.21 -11.83
CA GLN A 51 2.09 0.30 -12.48
C GLN A 51 1.92 0.48 -14.00
N GLU A 52 1.11 -0.35 -14.67
CA GLU A 52 0.80 -0.20 -16.10
C GLU A 52 0.13 1.15 -16.41
N ASN A 53 -0.75 1.61 -15.52
CA ASN A 53 -1.45 2.89 -15.65
C ASN A 53 -0.50 4.10 -15.47
N LEU A 54 0.69 3.89 -14.90
CA LEU A 54 1.69 4.93 -14.65
C LEU A 54 2.77 5.03 -15.73
N LYS A 55 2.67 4.27 -16.83
CA LYS A 55 3.71 4.21 -17.89
C LYS A 55 4.13 5.57 -18.50
N ASN A 56 3.27 6.58 -18.42
CA ASN A 56 3.53 7.94 -18.93
C ASN A 56 4.01 8.90 -17.82
N THR A 57 4.29 8.39 -16.63
CA THR A 57 4.82 9.14 -15.49
C THR A 57 6.21 8.60 -15.13
N ASN A 58 6.95 9.36 -14.32
CA ASN A 58 8.22 8.90 -13.77
C ASN A 58 8.05 8.09 -12.47
N PHE A 59 6.81 7.85 -12.03
CA PHE A 59 6.53 7.22 -10.75
C PHE A 59 6.62 5.70 -10.83
N ARG A 60 7.25 5.08 -9.82
CA ARG A 60 7.47 3.63 -9.77
C ARG A 60 7.01 3.01 -8.46
N PHE A 61 6.38 1.85 -8.56
CA PHE A 61 6.03 0.97 -7.45
C PHE A 61 7.06 -0.14 -7.33
N TYR A 62 7.48 -0.42 -6.11
CA TYR A 62 8.44 -1.47 -5.81
C TYR A 62 7.89 -2.47 -4.79
N PRO A 63 8.43 -3.69 -4.74
CA PRO A 63 8.23 -4.58 -3.60
C PRO A 63 8.79 -3.99 -2.30
N ASP A 64 8.19 -4.37 -1.18
CA ASP A 64 8.70 -4.03 0.17
C ASP A 64 10.17 -4.44 0.35
N PRO A 65 11.09 -3.48 0.57
CA PRO A 65 12.50 -3.77 0.75
C PRO A 65 12.85 -4.30 2.16
N TYR A 66 11.89 -4.32 3.09
CA TYR A 66 12.06 -4.69 4.49
C TYR A 66 11.47 -6.08 4.80
N THR A 67 11.75 -7.07 3.95
CA THR A 67 11.15 -8.42 4.01
C THR A 67 11.24 -9.11 5.38
N LYS A 68 12.31 -8.87 6.15
CA LYS A 68 12.47 -9.41 7.51
C LYS A 68 11.47 -8.87 8.54
N GLN A 69 10.80 -7.76 8.23
CA GLN A 69 9.88 -7.08 9.14
C GLN A 69 8.43 -7.55 9.00
N ASN A 70 8.11 -8.35 7.98
CA ASN A 70 6.77 -8.87 7.73
C ASN A 70 5.70 -7.77 7.69
N LEU A 71 5.99 -6.63 7.05
CA LEU A 71 5.12 -5.43 7.10
C LEU A 71 3.71 -5.68 6.55
N PHE A 72 3.57 -6.58 5.57
CA PHE A 72 2.28 -6.97 5.01
C PHE A 72 1.26 -7.45 6.04
N TYR A 73 1.71 -8.05 7.14
CA TYR A 73 0.85 -8.60 8.20
C TYR A 73 0.65 -7.65 9.38
N ARG A 74 1.26 -6.46 9.34
CA ARG A 74 1.36 -5.54 10.49
C ARG A 74 0.49 -4.29 10.36
N SER A 75 -0.26 -4.16 9.27
CA SER A 75 -1.12 -3.02 8.99
C SER A 75 -2.54 -3.45 8.65
N ASP A 76 -3.45 -2.47 8.59
CA ASP A 76 -4.90 -2.68 8.45
C ASP A 76 -5.29 -3.44 7.18
N ASN A 77 -4.43 -3.49 6.16
CA ASN A 77 -4.62 -4.32 4.97
C ASN A 77 -4.70 -5.82 5.30
N ALA A 78 -3.95 -6.28 6.31
CA ALA A 78 -3.76 -7.70 6.61
C ALA A 78 -5.07 -8.44 6.89
N VAL A 79 -6.04 -7.78 7.52
CA VAL A 79 -7.31 -8.43 7.89
C VAL A 79 -8.19 -8.69 6.68
N LEU A 80 -8.21 -7.78 5.70
CA LEU A 80 -8.91 -8.01 4.43
C LEU A 80 -8.15 -8.97 3.52
N ALA A 81 -6.82 -8.88 3.50
CA ALA A 81 -5.95 -9.82 2.78
C ALA A 81 -6.18 -11.26 3.25
N ALA A 82 -6.31 -11.49 4.55
CA ALA A 82 -6.63 -12.79 5.13
C ALA A 82 -7.96 -13.37 4.59
N LYS A 83 -8.90 -12.52 4.18
CA LYS A 83 -10.18 -12.90 3.54
C LYS A 83 -10.10 -13.03 2.02
N GLY A 84 -8.90 -12.92 1.45
CA GLY A 84 -8.59 -13.09 0.03
C GLY A 84 -8.75 -11.81 -0.80
N VAL A 85 -8.99 -10.66 -0.17
CA VAL A 85 -9.03 -9.38 -0.89
C VAL A 85 -7.61 -9.01 -1.33
N PRO A 86 -7.40 -8.48 -2.55
CA PRO A 86 -6.16 -7.81 -2.95
C PRO A 86 -5.98 -6.53 -2.13
N ALA A 87 -5.40 -6.66 -0.94
CA ALA A 87 -5.35 -5.63 0.09
C ALA A 87 -3.90 -5.39 0.52
N HIS A 88 -3.31 -4.27 0.07
CA HIS A 88 -1.89 -3.98 0.26
C HIS A 88 -1.67 -2.57 0.83
N SER A 89 -0.59 -2.40 1.59
CA SER A 89 -0.14 -1.07 2.03
C SER A 89 0.88 -0.47 1.08
N PHE A 90 0.67 0.79 0.72
CA PHE A 90 1.58 1.62 -0.05
C PHE A 90 2.28 2.57 0.93
N SER A 91 3.60 2.52 0.99
CA SER A 91 4.38 3.29 1.96
C SER A 91 5.67 3.84 1.36
N THR A 92 6.17 4.90 1.98
CA THR A 92 7.49 5.47 1.70
C THR A 92 8.42 5.42 2.92
N SER A 93 7.95 4.91 4.05
CA SER A 93 8.73 4.92 5.29
C SER A 93 10.07 4.19 5.13
N GLN A 94 11.14 4.82 5.62
CA GLN A 94 12.46 4.21 5.67
C GLN A 94 12.66 3.52 7.02
N MET A 95 12.19 2.29 7.16
CA MET A 95 12.15 1.59 8.46
C MET A 95 13.52 1.42 9.15
N ASP A 96 14.63 1.54 8.41
CA ASP A 96 16.00 1.45 8.91
C ASP A 96 16.64 2.82 9.24
N LYS A 97 15.97 3.93 8.90
CA LYS A 97 16.52 5.29 9.02
C LYS A 97 15.57 6.31 9.64
N ASP A 98 14.29 6.00 9.75
CA ASP A 98 13.31 6.92 10.28
C ASP A 98 13.39 6.99 11.81
N GLU A 99 14.20 7.93 12.31
CA GLU A 99 14.39 8.18 13.74
C GLU A 99 13.16 8.80 14.43
N TYR A 100 12.20 9.32 13.66
CA TYR A 100 11.00 9.98 14.20
C TYR A 100 9.83 9.01 14.41
N TYR A 101 9.88 7.85 13.76
CA TYR A 101 8.81 6.85 13.83
C TYR A 101 8.48 6.43 15.26
N HIS A 102 7.20 6.45 15.63
CA HIS A 102 6.69 6.19 16.99
C HIS A 102 7.27 7.10 18.08
N THR A 103 7.65 8.33 17.72
CA THR A 103 8.06 9.36 18.67
C THR A 103 7.12 10.57 18.59
N VAL A 104 7.14 11.41 19.62
CA VAL A 104 6.44 12.72 19.62
C VAL A 104 7.04 13.72 18.63
N LYS A 105 8.07 13.34 17.87
CA LYS A 105 8.74 14.19 16.88
C LYS A 105 8.32 13.86 15.44
N ASP A 106 7.40 12.92 15.25
CA ASP A 106 6.78 12.67 13.94
C ASP A 106 5.80 13.80 13.59
N GLU A 107 6.38 14.92 13.20
CA GLU A 107 5.71 16.21 13.02
C GLU A 107 5.75 16.63 11.55
N VAL A 108 4.83 17.52 11.15
CA VAL A 108 4.72 18.01 9.75
C VAL A 108 6.05 18.56 9.20
N SER A 109 6.86 19.18 10.06
CA SER A 109 8.18 19.72 9.70
C SER A 109 9.19 18.66 9.27
N THR A 110 8.94 17.38 9.59
CA THR A 110 9.79 16.23 9.20
C THR A 110 9.35 15.59 7.88
N LEU A 111 8.25 16.07 7.28
CA LEU A 111 7.66 15.49 6.08
C LEU A 111 8.04 16.26 4.81
N ASN A 112 8.29 15.52 3.74
CA ASN A 112 8.35 16.01 2.37
C ASN A 112 6.93 16.02 1.76
N VAL A 113 6.25 17.16 1.86
CA VAL A 113 4.88 17.34 1.35
C VAL A 113 4.77 17.07 -0.16
N GLN A 114 5.79 17.40 -0.95
CA GLN A 114 5.78 17.14 -2.39
C GLN A 114 5.77 15.64 -2.69
N ASN A 115 6.49 14.85 -1.89
CA ASN A 115 6.48 13.40 -2.03
C ASN A 115 5.13 12.77 -1.61
N ILE A 116 4.45 13.36 -0.62
CA ILE A 116 3.08 12.94 -0.26
C ILE A 116 2.13 13.15 -1.44
N ILE A 117 2.16 14.35 -2.04
CA ILE A 117 1.30 14.72 -3.18
C ILE A 117 1.57 13.76 -4.34
N SER A 118 2.83 13.61 -4.76
CA SER A 118 3.16 12.75 -5.89
C SER A 118 2.81 11.27 -5.65
N SER A 119 2.95 10.78 -4.41
CA SER A 119 2.52 9.43 -4.03
C SER A 119 1.01 9.24 -4.15
N ILE A 120 0.22 10.20 -3.66
CA ILE A 120 -1.25 10.13 -3.74
C ILE A 120 -1.71 10.23 -5.20
N GLU A 121 -1.13 11.13 -5.99
CA GLU A 121 -1.44 11.26 -7.42
C GLU A 121 -1.12 9.96 -8.18
N ALA A 122 0.04 9.36 -7.91
CA ALA A 122 0.43 8.10 -8.55
C ALA A 122 -0.49 6.94 -8.16
N ILE A 123 -0.90 6.85 -6.89
CA ILE A 123 -1.87 5.85 -6.44
C ILE A 123 -3.24 6.08 -7.09
N ALA A 124 -3.70 7.33 -7.19
CA ALA A 124 -4.96 7.67 -7.85
C ALA A 124 -4.95 7.32 -9.34
N ILE A 125 -3.88 7.65 -10.07
CA ILE A 125 -3.72 7.26 -11.48
C ILE A 125 -3.62 5.73 -11.60
N GLY A 126 -2.82 5.11 -10.73
CA GLY A 126 -2.60 3.66 -10.69
C GLY A 126 -3.90 2.87 -10.53
N THR A 127 -4.82 3.35 -9.70
CA THR A 127 -6.11 2.68 -9.45
C THR A 127 -7.16 2.88 -10.56
N SER A 128 -6.92 3.74 -11.54
CA SER A 128 -7.93 4.12 -12.55
C SER A 128 -8.48 2.94 -13.36
N GLY A 129 -7.65 1.99 -13.78
CA GLY A 129 -8.11 0.80 -14.50
C GLY A 129 -8.98 -0.13 -13.64
N ILE A 130 -8.76 -0.15 -12.33
CA ILE A 130 -9.57 -0.92 -11.37
C ILE A 130 -10.92 -0.26 -11.17
N VAL A 131 -10.94 1.06 -10.90
CA VAL A 131 -12.17 1.84 -10.67
C VAL A 131 -13.08 1.83 -11.90
N THR A 132 -12.50 1.84 -13.10
CA THR A 132 -13.25 1.78 -14.36
C THR A 132 -13.64 0.36 -14.80
N GLY A 133 -13.28 -0.66 -14.02
CA GLY A 133 -13.62 -2.06 -14.30
C GLY A 133 -12.83 -2.70 -15.46
N LYS A 134 -11.76 -2.05 -15.95
CA LYS A 134 -10.90 -2.57 -17.02
C LYS A 134 -9.85 -3.56 -16.52
N GLN A 135 -9.48 -3.45 -15.25
CA GLN A 135 -8.52 -4.32 -14.58
C GLN A 135 -9.17 -4.93 -13.33
N THR A 136 -8.99 -6.22 -13.11
CA THR A 136 -9.40 -6.92 -11.89
C THR A 136 -8.17 -7.63 -11.33
N PRO A 137 -7.67 -7.23 -10.14
CA PRO A 137 -6.53 -7.88 -9.54
C PRO A 137 -6.82 -9.34 -9.13
N SER A 138 -5.80 -10.19 -9.16
CA SER A 138 -5.87 -11.54 -8.62
C SER A 138 -6.09 -11.49 -7.11
N ARG A 139 -6.91 -12.42 -6.62
CA ARG A 139 -7.22 -12.55 -5.19
C ARG A 139 -5.99 -13.06 -4.44
N VAL A 140 -5.83 -12.63 -3.19
CA VAL A 140 -4.81 -13.16 -2.27
C VAL A 140 -5.27 -14.54 -1.78
N GLU A 141 -4.32 -15.44 -1.46
CA GLU A 141 -4.68 -16.71 -0.82
C GLU A 141 -5.30 -16.44 0.56
N LYS A 142 -6.50 -16.99 0.80
CA LYS A 142 -7.15 -16.87 2.11
C LYS A 142 -6.30 -17.60 3.15
N LEU A 143 -6.05 -16.97 4.29
CA LEU A 143 -5.44 -17.66 5.42
C LEU A 143 -6.44 -18.75 5.86
N LYS A 144 -6.00 -20.01 5.83
CA LYS A 144 -6.77 -21.13 6.35
C LYS A 144 -6.74 -21.06 7.88
N ASP A 145 -7.87 -21.37 8.50
CA ASP A 145 -7.98 -21.52 9.95
C ASP A 145 -7.09 -22.66 10.47
#